data_AF-A0A7C0Y533-F1
#
_entry.id   AF-A0A7C0Y533-F1
#
_cell.length_a   1.000
_cell.length_b   1.000
_cell.length_c   1.000
_cell.angle_alpha   90.00
_cell.angle_beta   90.00
_cell.angle_gamma   90.00
#
_symmetry.space_group_name_H-M   'P 1'
#
loop_
_entity.id
_entity.type
_entity.pdbx_description
1 polymer ?
#
loop_
_entity_poly.entity_id
_entity_poly.type
_entity_poly.pdbx_seq_one_letter_code
_entity_poly.pdbx_strand_id
1 'polypeptide(L)'
;MERVLFLEQDADERSPTLNCVMEIVRKRKCELKCIFLVPVSLEITDWIQVQEKQIKEATARAEGVARKFQEKLTSEGLKFSWKVIPFTPSAFIESVQEMLPVNVIITGKLNLDPLAEKGIKHLEDLSVYFSCPVLPARSLIKEKGSNGRILSRMLLFGTGAAGIYFGFFPLLEKFNKVLYMKGGVLGALAVMLTVPIVAYTYGSFTECIPKLLGLEKTAGH
;
A
#
# COMPACT_ATOMS: atom_id res chain seq x y z
N MET A 1 0.28 15.28 -24.80
CA MET A 1 0.29 15.65 -23.37
C MET A 1 -0.34 14.49 -22.63
N GLU A 2 0.39 13.87 -21.70
CA GLU A 2 -0.10 12.72 -20.94
C GLU A 2 -1.26 13.16 -20.03
N ARG A 3 -2.27 12.30 -19.87
CA ARG A 3 -3.45 12.54 -19.05
C ARG A 3 -3.64 11.39 -18.08
N VAL A 4 -3.86 11.71 -16.81
CA VAL A 4 -4.10 10.74 -15.74
C VAL A 4 -5.51 10.97 -15.22
N LEU A 5 -6.30 9.90 -15.08
CA LEU A 5 -7.56 9.95 -14.36
C LEU A 5 -7.36 9.37 -12.96
N PHE A 6 -7.68 10.13 -11.91
CA PHE A 6 -7.67 9.64 -10.54
C PHE A 6 -9.10 9.44 -10.04
N LEU A 7 -9.38 8.25 -9.51
CA LEU A 7 -10.67 7.88 -8.93
C LEU A 7 -10.48 7.73 -7.42
N GLU A 8 -11.13 8.59 -6.64
CA GLU A 8 -11.03 8.53 -5.18
C GLU A 8 -12.41 8.56 -4.54
N GLN A 9 -12.64 7.57 -3.68
CA GLN A 9 -13.76 7.55 -2.77
C GLN A 9 -13.31 8.16 -1.44
N ASP A 10 -14.20 8.94 -0.82
CA ASP A 10 -13.94 9.63 0.46
C ASP A 10 -12.72 10.58 0.42
N ALA A 11 -12.87 11.67 -0.33
CA ALA A 11 -11.84 12.70 -0.48
C ALA A 11 -11.38 13.27 0.88
N ASP A 12 -10.09 13.13 1.18
CA ASP A 12 -9.43 13.74 2.33
C ASP A 12 -8.13 14.42 1.87
N GLU A 13 -7.89 15.65 2.35
CA GLU A 13 -6.64 16.40 2.10
C GLU A 13 -5.40 15.64 2.58
N ARG A 14 -5.55 14.80 3.61
CA ARG A 14 -4.46 13.99 4.16
C ARG A 14 -4.32 12.63 3.47
N SER A 15 -5.10 12.38 2.42
CA SER A 15 -5.03 11.13 1.67
C SER A 15 -3.61 10.90 1.13
N PRO A 16 -2.91 9.82 1.55
CA PRO A 16 -1.58 9.52 1.06
C PRO A 16 -1.61 9.16 -0.44
N THR A 17 -2.72 8.61 -0.93
CA THR A 17 -2.92 8.26 -2.34
C THR A 17 -3.02 9.51 -3.20
N LEU A 18 -3.80 10.50 -2.77
CA LEU A 18 -3.96 11.75 -3.50
C LEU A 18 -2.64 12.53 -3.59
N ASN A 19 -1.90 12.63 -2.47
CA ASN A 19 -0.58 13.26 -2.45
C ASN A 19 0.43 12.55 -3.37
N CYS A 20 0.41 11.23 -3.41
CA CYS A 20 1.27 10.45 -4.31
C CYS A 20 0.95 10.73 -5.79
N VAL A 21 -0.33 10.74 -6.17
CA VAL A 21 -0.74 11.05 -7.54
C VAL A 21 -0.32 12.47 -7.92
N MET A 22 -0.49 13.43 -7.03
CA MET A 22 -0.06 14.81 -7.24
C MET A 22 1.43 14.94 -7.51
N GLU A 23 2.28 14.21 -6.77
CA GLU A 23 3.72 14.18 -7.05
C GLU A 23 4.06 13.60 -8.43
N ILE A 24 3.36 12.54 -8.84
CA ILE A 24 3.55 11.93 -10.16
C ILE A 24 3.21 12.95 -11.25
N VAL A 25 2.08 13.64 -11.09
CA VAL A 25 1.60 14.66 -12.03
C VAL A 25 2.59 15.80 -12.16
N ARG A 26 3.13 16.28 -11.05
CA ARG A 26 4.17 17.32 -11.02
C ARG A 26 5.45 16.89 -11.74
N LYS A 27 5.94 15.68 -11.44
CA LYS A 27 7.19 15.17 -12.02
C LYS A 27 7.06 14.92 -13.53
N ARG A 28 5.90 14.45 -13.98
CA ARG A 28 5.64 14.12 -15.38
C ARG A 28 5.06 15.30 -16.19
N LYS A 29 4.67 16.39 -15.52
CA LYS A 29 3.96 17.54 -16.11
C LYS A 29 2.75 17.11 -16.96
N CYS A 30 1.95 16.19 -16.41
CA CYS A 30 0.76 15.67 -17.09
C CYS A 30 -0.52 16.41 -16.66
N GLU A 31 -1.60 16.24 -17.42
CA GLU A 31 -2.93 16.71 -17.07
C GLU A 31 -3.56 15.74 -16.06
N LEU A 32 -4.09 16.26 -14.95
CA LEU A 32 -4.79 15.44 -13.95
C LEU A 32 -6.29 15.67 -14.06
N LYS A 33 -7.02 14.59 -14.33
CA LYS A 33 -8.47 14.52 -14.20
C LYS A 33 -8.80 13.77 -12.92
N CYS A 34 -9.77 14.22 -12.14
CA CYS A 34 -10.15 13.57 -10.88
C CYS A 34 -11.66 13.38 -10.77
N ILE A 35 -12.10 12.20 -10.36
CA ILE A 35 -13.50 11.94 -10.01
C ILE A 35 -13.54 11.56 -8.54
N PHE A 36 -14.19 12.40 -7.76
CA PHE A 36 -14.46 12.15 -6.34
C PHE A 36 -15.82 11.47 -6.21
N LEU A 37 -15.81 10.30 -5.60
CA LEU A 37 -16.97 9.42 -5.45
C LEU A 37 -17.51 9.58 -4.03
N VAL A 38 -18.73 10.09 -3.92
CA VAL A 38 -19.44 10.26 -2.64
C VAL A 38 -20.24 8.99 -2.38
N PRO A 39 -19.95 8.22 -1.30
CA PRO A 39 -20.70 7.01 -1.01
C PRO A 39 -22.18 7.32 -0.77
N VAL A 40 -23.05 6.50 -1.36
CA VAL A 40 -24.51 6.55 -1.15
C VAL A 40 -24.93 5.23 -0.52
N SER A 41 -25.45 5.27 0.70
CA SER A 41 -26.06 4.08 1.32
C SER A 41 -27.54 4.05 0.96
N LEU A 42 -27.98 3.02 0.24
CA LEU A 42 -29.38 2.88 -0.22
C LEU A 42 -30.27 2.12 0.77
N GLU A 43 -29.74 1.65 1.90
CA GLU A 43 -30.37 0.57 2.67
C GLU A 43 -31.30 0.99 3.83
N ILE A 44 -31.45 2.27 4.18
CA ILE A 44 -32.18 2.64 5.41
C ILE A 44 -33.15 3.82 5.20
N THR A 45 -34.43 3.50 5.05
CA THR A 45 -35.56 4.46 4.93
C THR A 45 -35.79 5.33 6.17
N ASP A 46 -35.33 4.92 7.35
CA ASP A 46 -35.57 5.66 8.61
C ASP A 46 -34.58 6.82 8.84
N TRP A 47 -33.57 7.00 7.97
CA TRP A 47 -32.46 7.93 8.18
C TRP A 47 -32.19 8.88 7.00
N ILE A 48 -33.16 9.08 6.11
CA ILE A 48 -33.01 9.88 4.87
C ILE A 48 -32.41 11.27 5.13
N GLN A 49 -32.87 11.98 6.16
CA GLN A 49 -32.33 13.31 6.49
C GLN A 49 -30.86 13.26 6.94
N VAL A 50 -30.47 12.21 7.65
CA VAL A 50 -29.08 12.01 8.11
C VAL A 50 -28.20 11.64 6.91
N GLN A 51 -28.70 10.80 6.01
CA GLN A 51 -27.99 10.44 4.78
C GLN A 51 -27.83 11.65 3.85
N GLU A 52 -28.88 12.43 3.61
CA GLU A 52 -28.79 13.66 2.82
C GLU A 52 -27.78 14.64 3.41
N LYS A 53 -27.75 14.77 4.74
CA LYS A 53 -26.77 15.60 5.44
C LYS A 53 -25.36 15.06 5.24
N GLN A 54 -25.14 13.76 5.39
CA GLN A 54 -23.83 13.12 5.16
C GLN A 54 -23.35 13.25 3.72
N ILE A 55 -24.24 13.08 2.73
CA ILE A 55 -23.92 13.26 1.32
C ILE A 55 -23.56 14.72 1.03
N LYS A 56 -24.32 15.68 1.57
CA LYS A 56 -24.00 17.12 1.43
C LYS A 56 -22.66 17.46 2.06
N GLU A 57 -22.38 16.97 3.26
CA GLU A 57 -21.11 17.18 3.94
C GLU A 57 -19.94 16.53 3.18
N ALA A 58 -20.11 15.29 2.69
CA ALA A 58 -19.10 14.60 1.89
C ALA A 58 -18.84 15.30 0.55
N THR A 59 -19.89 15.78 -0.11
CA THR A 59 -19.80 16.56 -1.35
C THR A 59 -19.05 17.86 -1.10
N ALA A 60 -19.44 18.64 -0.08
CA ALA A 60 -18.78 19.89 0.27
C ALA A 60 -17.31 19.69 0.66
N ARG A 61 -16.98 18.60 1.36
CA ARG A 61 -15.59 18.22 1.66
C ARG A 61 -14.82 17.94 0.37
N ALA A 62 -15.35 17.09 -0.51
CA ALA A 62 -14.69 16.75 -1.78
C ALA A 62 -14.48 17.99 -2.67
N GLU A 63 -15.46 18.88 -2.76
CA GLU A 63 -15.32 20.14 -3.49
C GLU A 63 -14.26 21.06 -2.87
N GLY A 64 -14.22 21.17 -1.53
CA GLY A 64 -13.21 21.97 -0.83
C GLY A 64 -11.80 21.46 -1.07
N VAL A 65 -11.63 20.13 -1.02
CA VAL A 65 -10.38 19.43 -1.34
C VAL A 65 -9.98 19.72 -2.80
N ALA A 66 -10.91 19.53 -3.74
CA ALA A 66 -10.67 19.72 -5.17
C ALA A 66 -10.28 21.16 -5.51
N ARG A 67 -10.96 22.17 -4.94
CA ARG A 67 -10.63 23.59 -5.15
C ARG A 67 -9.23 23.94 -4.68
N LYS A 68 -8.84 23.49 -3.47
CA LYS A 68 -7.48 23.68 -2.96
C LYS A 68 -6.42 23.06 -3.88
N PHE A 69 -6.71 21.91 -4.46
CA PHE A 69 -5.78 21.28 -5.42
C PHE A 69 -5.75 22.01 -6.76
N GLN A 70 -6.89 22.49 -7.23
CA GLN A 70 -6.96 23.31 -8.43
C GLN A 70 -6.11 24.58 -8.29
N GLU A 71 -6.20 25.28 -7.17
CA GLU A 71 -5.37 26.46 -6.87
C GLU A 71 -3.87 26.11 -6.90
N LYS A 72 -3.47 25.03 -6.22
CA LYS A 72 -2.07 24.57 -6.18
C LYS A 72 -1.55 24.21 -7.58
N LEU A 73 -2.27 23.38 -8.32
CA LEU A 73 -1.84 22.95 -9.66
C LEU A 73 -1.84 24.10 -10.67
N THR A 74 -2.80 25.02 -10.57
CA THR A 74 -2.86 26.20 -11.44
C THR A 74 -1.67 27.13 -11.17
N SER A 75 -1.28 27.31 -9.90
CA SER A 75 -0.08 28.08 -9.55
C SER A 75 1.23 27.47 -10.09
N GLU A 76 1.22 26.16 -10.34
CA GLU A 76 2.32 25.40 -10.92
C GLU A 76 2.22 25.28 -12.46
N GLY A 77 1.19 25.88 -13.08
CA GLY A 77 0.95 25.84 -14.53
C GLY A 77 0.41 24.50 -15.05
N LEU A 78 -0.08 23.63 -14.17
CA LEU A 78 -0.61 22.30 -14.51
C LEU A 78 -2.13 22.36 -14.70
N LYS A 79 -2.63 21.58 -15.67
CA LYS A 79 -4.06 21.47 -15.95
C LYS A 79 -4.73 20.46 -15.01
N PHE A 80 -5.77 20.90 -14.32
CA PHE A 80 -6.57 20.07 -13.41
C PHE A 80 -8.06 20.22 -13.71
N SER A 81 -8.75 19.10 -13.90
CA SER A 81 -10.20 19.04 -14.03
C SER A 81 -10.77 18.02 -13.05
N TRP A 82 -11.86 18.36 -12.39
CA TRP A 82 -12.45 17.47 -11.39
C TRP A 82 -13.97 17.42 -11.47
N LYS A 83 -14.54 16.31 -11.01
CA LYS A 83 -15.98 16.14 -10.77
C LYS A 83 -16.21 15.49 -9.41
N VAL A 84 -17.31 15.85 -8.77
CA VAL A 84 -17.81 15.17 -7.58
C VAL A 84 -19.14 14.55 -7.96
N ILE A 85 -19.28 13.24 -7.77
CA ILE A 85 -20.50 12.51 -8.13
C ILE A 85 -20.94 11.58 -7.00
N PRO A 86 -22.24 11.30 -6.87
CA PRO A 86 -22.70 10.19 -6.06
C PRO A 86 -22.19 8.87 -6.64
N PHE A 87 -21.74 7.97 -5.78
CA PHE A 87 -21.18 6.69 -6.20
C PHE A 87 -22.28 5.68 -6.48
N THR A 88 -22.90 5.83 -7.65
CA THR A 88 -23.82 4.85 -8.24
C THR A 88 -23.21 4.26 -9.52
N PRO A 89 -23.57 3.03 -9.92
CA PRO A 89 -22.91 2.37 -11.05
C PRO A 89 -23.07 3.13 -12.37
N SER A 90 -24.26 3.67 -12.65
CA SER A 90 -24.51 4.45 -13.87
C SER A 90 -23.74 5.77 -13.86
N ALA A 91 -23.81 6.55 -12.77
CA ALA A 91 -23.12 7.83 -12.68
C ALA A 91 -21.59 7.67 -12.74
N PHE A 92 -21.07 6.60 -12.13
CA PHE A 92 -19.65 6.25 -12.19
C PHE A 92 -19.21 5.98 -13.63
N ILE A 93 -19.89 5.09 -14.35
CA ILE A 93 -19.53 4.71 -15.73
C ILE A 93 -19.59 5.93 -16.65
N GLU A 94 -20.69 6.69 -16.60
CA GLU A 94 -20.88 7.90 -17.43
C GLU A 94 -19.77 8.92 -17.16
N SER A 95 -19.48 9.21 -15.89
CA SER A 95 -18.48 10.21 -15.54
C SER A 95 -17.05 9.81 -15.93
N VAL A 96 -16.72 8.51 -15.85
CA VAL A 96 -15.43 8.01 -16.33
C VAL A 96 -15.36 8.15 -17.86
N GLN A 97 -16.41 7.78 -18.59
CA GLN A 97 -16.47 7.91 -20.05
C GLN A 97 -16.31 9.36 -20.52
N GLU A 98 -16.96 10.32 -19.86
CA GLU A 98 -16.82 11.75 -20.17
C GLU A 98 -15.40 12.28 -19.95
N MET A 99 -14.65 11.68 -19.01
CA MET A 99 -13.28 12.08 -18.71
C MET A 99 -12.24 11.41 -19.62
N LEU A 100 -12.62 10.38 -20.37
CA LEU A 100 -11.77 9.77 -21.40
C LEU A 100 -11.61 10.69 -22.64
N PRO A 101 -10.54 10.53 -23.43
CA PRO A 101 -9.44 9.58 -23.28
C PRO A 101 -8.38 10.04 -22.26
N VAL A 102 -7.81 9.07 -21.53
CA VAL A 102 -6.66 9.21 -20.62
C VAL A 102 -5.65 8.08 -20.82
N ASN A 103 -4.40 8.26 -20.41
CA ASN A 103 -3.34 7.27 -20.57
C ASN A 103 -3.36 6.18 -19.50
N VAL A 104 -3.79 6.53 -18.29
CA VAL A 104 -3.86 5.62 -17.14
C VAL A 104 -4.93 6.10 -16.17
N ILE A 105 -5.65 5.15 -15.58
CA ILE A 105 -6.56 5.37 -14.48
C ILE A 105 -5.85 4.93 -13.20
N ILE A 106 -5.78 5.81 -12.21
CA ILE A 106 -5.25 5.49 -10.88
C ILE A 106 -6.43 5.46 -9.92
N THR A 107 -6.56 4.40 -9.12
CA THR A 107 -7.65 4.26 -8.15
C THR A 107 -7.13 4.38 -6.72
N GLY A 108 -7.78 5.18 -5.89
CA GLY A 108 -7.59 5.18 -4.44
C GLY A 108 -8.17 3.92 -3.80
N LYS A 109 -8.71 4.05 -2.58
CA LYS A 109 -9.49 2.97 -1.95
C LYS A 109 -10.90 2.98 -2.53
N LEU A 110 -11.12 2.24 -3.61
CA LEU A 110 -12.42 2.14 -4.28
C LEU A 110 -13.18 0.90 -3.78
N ASN A 111 -14.40 1.08 -3.29
CA ASN A 111 -15.31 -0.05 -3.09
C ASN A 111 -15.91 -0.47 -4.45
N LEU A 112 -15.75 -1.73 -4.85
CA LEU A 112 -16.30 -2.24 -6.11
C LEU A 112 -17.68 -2.90 -5.94
N ASP A 113 -18.14 -3.15 -4.71
CA ASP A 113 -19.41 -3.85 -4.45
C ASP A 113 -20.59 -3.25 -5.23
N PRO A 114 -20.77 -1.91 -5.28
CA PRO A 114 -21.88 -1.32 -6.04
C PRO A 114 -21.78 -1.61 -7.55
N LEU A 115 -20.56 -1.77 -8.08
CA LEU A 115 -20.32 -1.98 -9.50
C LEU A 115 -20.49 -3.45 -9.94
N ALA A 116 -20.69 -4.38 -9.00
CA ALA A 116 -20.87 -5.80 -9.30
C ALA A 116 -22.08 -6.06 -10.22
N GLU A 117 -23.14 -5.25 -10.12
CA GLU A 117 -24.32 -5.31 -11.00
C GLU A 117 -24.00 -5.03 -12.47
N LYS A 118 -22.91 -4.28 -12.73
CA LYS A 118 -22.40 -3.99 -14.08
C LYS A 118 -21.34 -5.00 -14.53
N GLY A 119 -21.14 -6.07 -13.79
CA GLY A 119 -20.14 -7.11 -14.08
C GLY A 119 -18.71 -6.73 -13.69
N ILE A 120 -18.51 -5.64 -12.95
CA ILE A 120 -17.20 -5.17 -12.49
C ILE A 120 -17.01 -5.64 -11.05
N LYS A 121 -16.18 -6.67 -10.84
CA LYS A 121 -15.91 -7.27 -9.53
C LYS A 121 -14.49 -7.02 -9.06
N HIS A 122 -13.57 -6.86 -10.01
CA HIS A 122 -12.16 -6.63 -9.77
C HIS A 122 -11.66 -5.36 -10.49
N LEU A 123 -10.51 -4.84 -10.09
CA LEU A 123 -9.93 -3.64 -10.72
C LEU A 123 -9.53 -3.91 -12.17
N GLU A 124 -9.16 -5.14 -12.49
CA GLU A 124 -8.84 -5.60 -13.83
C GLU A 124 -10.05 -5.48 -14.77
N ASP A 125 -11.26 -5.70 -14.25
CA ASP A 125 -12.50 -5.56 -15.03
C ASP A 125 -12.70 -4.10 -15.48
N LEU A 126 -12.31 -3.12 -14.65
CA LEU A 126 -12.32 -1.70 -15.06
C LEU A 126 -11.34 -1.45 -16.21
N SER A 127 -10.18 -2.12 -16.19
CA SER A 127 -9.18 -1.95 -17.24
C SER A 127 -9.66 -2.47 -18.58
N VAL A 128 -10.35 -3.63 -18.57
CA VAL A 128 -11.01 -4.19 -19.75
C VAL A 128 -12.17 -3.31 -20.20
N TYR A 129 -13.04 -2.91 -19.27
CA TYR A 129 -14.25 -2.14 -19.56
C TYR A 129 -13.95 -0.79 -20.22
N PHE A 130 -12.95 -0.06 -19.74
CA PHE A 130 -12.55 1.23 -20.29
C PHE A 130 -11.43 1.15 -21.33
N SER A 131 -10.93 -0.06 -21.63
CA SER A 131 -9.78 -0.28 -22.51
C SER A 131 -8.57 0.62 -22.15
N CYS A 132 -8.35 0.80 -20.85
CA CYS A 132 -7.35 1.72 -20.29
C CYS A 132 -6.64 1.05 -19.11
N PRO A 133 -5.32 1.20 -18.93
CA PRO A 133 -4.62 0.63 -17.78
C PRO A 133 -5.16 1.21 -16.47
N VAL A 134 -5.53 0.34 -15.52
CA VAL A 134 -5.98 0.72 -14.18
C VAL A 134 -4.93 0.30 -13.15
N LEU A 135 -4.51 1.23 -12.29
CA LEU A 135 -3.50 0.99 -11.26
C LEU A 135 -4.01 1.44 -9.88
N PRO A 136 -3.92 0.59 -8.85
CA PRO A 136 -4.22 1.03 -7.49
C PRO A 136 -3.12 1.97 -6.98
N ALA A 137 -3.48 3.14 -6.45
CA ALA A 137 -2.56 4.12 -5.90
C ALA A 137 -1.69 3.54 -4.77
N ARG A 138 -2.19 2.52 -4.04
CA ARG A 138 -1.40 1.77 -3.05
C ARG A 138 -0.17 1.09 -3.65
N SER A 139 -0.21 0.65 -4.90
CA SER A 139 0.97 0.09 -5.59
C SER A 139 2.00 1.16 -5.96
N LEU A 140 1.56 2.43 -6.07
CA LEU A 140 2.40 3.57 -6.44
C LEU A 140 3.02 4.25 -5.22
N ILE A 141 2.31 4.22 -4.08
CA ILE A 141 2.90 4.49 -2.79
C ILE A 141 3.91 3.36 -2.58
N LYS A 142 5.18 3.63 -2.88
CA LYS A 142 6.26 2.90 -2.24
C LYS A 142 5.96 3.03 -0.77
N GLU A 143 5.44 1.97 -0.14
CA GLU A 143 5.64 1.84 1.27
C GLU A 143 7.12 2.18 1.47
N LYS A 144 7.43 3.02 2.45
CA LYS A 144 8.74 2.89 3.11
C LYS A 144 8.74 1.53 3.81
N GLY A 145 8.48 0.46 3.06
CA GLY A 145 8.66 -0.91 3.42
C GLY A 145 10.14 -0.97 3.68
N SER A 146 10.46 -1.05 4.96
CA SER A 146 11.02 -2.25 5.55
C SER A 146 12.21 -2.91 4.84
N ASN A 147 12.47 -2.77 3.55
CA ASN A 147 13.66 -3.28 2.87
C ASN A 147 14.95 -2.79 3.53
N GLY A 148 15.03 -1.53 3.95
CA GLY A 148 16.20 -1.07 4.73
C GLY A 148 16.34 -1.76 6.09
N ARG A 149 15.21 -2.05 6.76
CA ARG A 149 15.16 -2.70 8.08
C ARG A 149 15.31 -4.23 8.00
N ILE A 150 14.82 -4.85 6.93
CA ILE A 150 14.96 -6.27 6.58
C ILE A 150 16.39 -6.52 6.12
N LEU A 151 16.96 -5.64 5.28
CA LEU A 151 18.35 -5.73 4.85
C LEU A 151 19.30 -5.52 6.03
N SER A 152 19.04 -4.57 6.92
CA SER A 152 19.86 -4.39 8.13
C SER A 152 19.75 -5.58 9.07
N ARG A 153 18.56 -6.15 9.27
CA ARG A 153 18.37 -7.39 10.03
C ARG A 153 19.08 -8.58 9.38
N MET A 154 18.96 -8.74 8.07
CA MET A 154 19.63 -9.79 7.31
C MET A 154 21.15 -9.65 7.41
N LEU A 155 21.68 -8.43 7.38
CA LEU A 155 23.11 -8.17 7.56
C LEU A 155 23.56 -8.53 8.98
N LEU A 156 22.81 -8.13 10.00
CA LEU A 156 23.10 -8.43 11.40
C LEU A 156 23.06 -9.94 11.70
N PHE A 157 21.98 -10.62 11.30
CA PHE A 157 21.85 -12.06 11.52
C PHE A 157 22.74 -12.88 10.59
N GLY A 158 23.02 -12.41 9.37
CA GLY A 158 23.94 -13.04 8.43
C GLY A 158 25.39 -12.96 8.90
N THR A 159 25.83 -11.80 9.39
CA THR A 159 27.16 -11.65 10.02
C THR A 159 27.26 -12.45 11.32
N GLY A 160 26.20 -12.47 12.13
CA GLY A 160 26.11 -13.34 13.31
C GLY A 160 26.23 -14.82 12.97
N ALA A 161 25.51 -15.30 11.95
CA ALA A 161 25.55 -16.68 11.49
C ALA A 161 26.94 -17.04 10.92
N ALA A 162 27.55 -16.15 10.15
CA ALA A 162 28.92 -16.33 9.66
C ALA A 162 29.94 -16.37 10.81
N GLY A 163 29.81 -15.49 11.80
CA GLY A 163 30.66 -15.50 13.00
C GLY A 163 30.52 -16.79 13.82
N ILE A 164 29.31 -17.34 13.91
CA ILE A 164 29.09 -18.65 14.52
C ILE A 164 29.76 -19.75 13.68
N TYR A 165 29.54 -19.77 12.37
CA TYR A 165 30.05 -20.83 11.49
C TYR A 165 31.58 -20.83 11.35
N PHE A 166 32.19 -19.66 11.19
CA PHE A 166 33.64 -19.53 10.97
C PHE A 166 34.45 -19.26 12.24
N GLY A 167 33.82 -18.75 13.30
CA GLY A 167 34.49 -18.44 14.56
C GLY A 167 34.18 -19.44 15.66
N PHE A 168 32.90 -19.68 15.95
CA PHE A 168 32.49 -20.53 17.07
C PHE A 168 32.68 -22.02 16.77
N PHE A 169 32.23 -22.52 15.61
CA PHE A 169 32.33 -23.95 15.27
C PHE A 169 33.77 -24.50 15.24
N PRO A 170 34.77 -23.81 14.68
CA PRO A 170 36.16 -24.26 14.73
C PRO A 170 36.77 -24.26 16.15
N LEU A 171 36.20 -23.50 17.08
CA LEU A 171 36.65 -23.41 18.47
C LEU A 171 35.81 -24.28 19.43
N LEU A 172 34.75 -24.94 18.94
CA LEU A 172 33.85 -25.76 19.76
C LEU A 172 34.60 -26.81 20.56
N GLU A 173 35.61 -27.48 20.00
CA GLU A 173 36.41 -28.47 20.73
C GLU A 173 37.15 -27.88 21.94
N LYS A 174 37.63 -26.64 21.83
CA LYS A 174 38.28 -25.93 22.94
C LYS A 174 37.25 -25.52 24.00
N PHE A 175 36.11 -24.98 23.59
CA PHE A 175 35.02 -24.65 24.52
C PHE A 175 34.44 -25.89 25.20
N ASN A 176 34.40 -27.02 24.50
CA ASN A 176 33.94 -28.29 25.04
C ASN A 176 34.86 -28.77 26.18
N LYS A 177 36.18 -28.75 25.95
CA LYS A 177 37.19 -29.13 26.95
C LYS A 177 37.28 -28.16 28.14
N VAL A 178 37.10 -26.85 27.90
CA VAL A 178 37.33 -25.82 28.92
C VAL A 178 36.07 -25.50 29.73
N LEU A 179 34.88 -25.58 29.12
CA LEU A 179 33.63 -25.05 29.69
C LEU A 179 32.49 -26.08 29.68
N TYR A 180 32.15 -26.68 28.52
CA TYR A 180 30.91 -27.47 28.41
C TYR A 180 30.99 -28.86 29.07
N MET A 181 32.13 -29.56 29.00
CA MET A 181 32.32 -30.89 29.60
C MET A 181 32.91 -30.89 31.01
N LYS A 182 33.12 -29.72 31.64
CA LYS A 182 33.59 -29.65 33.04
C LYS A 182 32.58 -30.11 34.09
N GLY A 183 31.36 -30.52 33.68
CA GLY A 183 30.35 -31.09 34.57
C GLY A 183 29.75 -30.12 35.59
N GLY A 184 30.08 -28.83 35.52
CA GLY A 184 29.56 -27.80 36.42
C GLY A 184 28.29 -27.13 35.90
N VAL A 185 27.52 -26.53 36.82
CA VAL A 185 26.26 -25.80 36.52
C VAL A 185 26.46 -24.72 35.45
N LEU A 186 27.61 -24.03 35.44
CA LEU A 186 27.96 -23.03 34.44
C LEU A 186 28.13 -23.62 33.04
N GLY A 187 28.67 -24.84 32.91
CA GLY A 187 28.80 -25.53 31.63
C GLY A 187 27.43 -25.92 31.07
N ALA A 188 26.54 -26.43 31.93
CA ALA A 188 25.16 -26.78 31.56
C ALA A 188 24.35 -25.54 31.11
N LEU A 189 24.43 -24.43 31.84
CA LEU A 189 23.80 -23.17 31.47
C LEU A 189 24.34 -22.62 30.14
N ALA A 190 25.65 -22.74 29.91
CA ALA A 190 26.27 -22.29 28.68
C ALA A 190 25.79 -23.12 27.47
N VAL A 191 25.65 -24.45 27.60
CA VAL A 191 25.07 -25.29 26.53
C VAL A 191 23.61 -24.90 26.27
N MET A 192 22.81 -24.75 27.34
CA MET A 192 21.39 -24.40 27.25
C MET A 192 21.14 -23.05 26.59
N LEU A 193 22.07 -22.08 26.70
CA LEU A 193 21.97 -20.79 26.03
C LEU A 193 22.50 -20.81 24.60
N THR A 194 23.54 -21.59 24.34
CA THR A 194 24.20 -21.62 23.02
C THR A 194 23.25 -22.14 21.94
N VAL A 195 22.51 -23.22 22.23
CA VAL A 195 21.62 -23.86 21.25
C VAL A 195 20.49 -22.94 20.79
N PRO A 196 19.72 -22.27 21.69
CA PRO A 196 18.69 -21.31 21.30
C PRO A 196 19.25 -20.10 20.56
N ILE A 197 20.42 -19.57 20.95
CA ILE A 197 21.03 -18.40 20.29
C ILE A 197 21.41 -18.73 18.84
N VAL A 198 22.02 -19.89 18.60
CA VAL A 198 22.39 -20.34 17.25
C VAL A 198 21.13 -20.57 16.40
N ALA A 199 20.13 -21.27 16.95
CA ALA A 199 18.87 -21.53 16.26
C ALA A 199 18.11 -20.24 15.93
N TYR A 200 18.04 -19.29 16.87
CA TYR A 200 17.39 -18.00 16.68
C TYR A 200 18.09 -17.15 15.62
N THR A 201 19.42 -17.11 15.65
CA THR A 201 20.24 -16.33 14.70
C THR A 201 20.07 -16.86 13.27
N TYR A 202 20.11 -18.19 13.11
CA TYR A 202 19.93 -18.82 11.81
C TYR A 202 18.49 -18.71 11.32
N GLY A 203 17.50 -18.99 12.19
CA GLY A 203 16.08 -18.86 11.87
C GLY A 203 15.72 -17.44 11.43
N SER A 204 16.15 -16.44 12.20
CA SER A 204 15.93 -15.02 11.88
C SER A 204 16.58 -14.60 10.56
N PHE A 205 17.74 -15.16 10.20
CA PHE A 205 18.37 -14.93 8.90
C PHE A 205 17.55 -15.55 7.76
N THR A 206 17.13 -16.81 7.91
CA THR A 206 16.35 -17.51 6.89
C THR A 206 14.97 -16.92 6.66
N GLU A 207 14.31 -16.39 7.69
CA GLU A 207 13.04 -15.67 7.57
C GLU A 207 13.15 -14.38 6.76
N CYS A 208 14.34 -13.77 6.67
CA CYS A 208 14.55 -12.56 5.89
C CYS A 208 14.63 -12.85 4.39
N ILE A 209 14.97 -14.09 3.98
CA ILE A 209 15.20 -14.44 2.57
C ILE A 209 13.90 -14.42 1.75
N PRO A 210 12.78 -15.06 2.16
CA PRO A 210 11.50 -14.96 1.44
C PRO A 210 10.97 -13.53 1.38
N LYS A 211 11.17 -12.76 2.47
CA LYS A 211 10.74 -11.36 2.59
C LYS A 211 11.48 -10.45 1.62
N LEU A 212 12.78 -10.67 1.43
CA LEU A 212 13.61 -9.90 0.50
C LEU A 212 13.35 -10.27 -0.97
N LEU A 213 12.99 -11.52 -1.24
CA LEU A 213 12.64 -12.00 -2.58
C LEU A 213 11.17 -11.73 -2.96
N GLY A 214 10.37 -11.16 -2.06
CA GLY A 214 8.94 -10.91 -2.28
C GLY A 214 8.13 -12.19 -2.46
N LEU A 215 8.63 -13.32 -1.96
CA LEU A 215 8.02 -14.65 -2.08
C LEU A 215 7.04 -14.95 -0.93
N GLU A 216 6.54 -13.92 -0.25
CA GLU A 216 5.46 -14.12 0.72
C GLU A 216 4.25 -14.67 -0.04
N LYS A 217 3.94 -15.95 0.18
CA LYS A 217 2.58 -16.44 -0.03
C LYS A 217 1.70 -15.51 0.81
N THR A 218 0.83 -14.76 0.15
CA THR A 218 -0.41 -14.25 0.74
C THR A 218 -1.20 -15.45 1.21
N ALA A 219 -0.86 -15.97 2.39
CA ALA A 219 -1.72 -16.85 3.15
C ALA A 219 -2.89 -15.96 3.57
N GLY A 220 -3.99 -16.07 2.83
CA GLY A 220 -5.25 -15.49 3.23
C GLY A 220 -5.63 -16.00 4.61
N HIS A 221 -5.87 -15.07 5.50
CA HIS A 221 -6.79 -15.16 6.63
C HIS A 221 -7.38 -13.78 6.85
#